data_AF-A0A4R5DJG7-F1
#
_entry.id   AF-A0A4R5DJG7-F1
#
_cell.length_a   1.000
_cell.length_b   1.000
_cell.length_c   1.000
_cell.angle_alpha   90.00
_cell.angle_beta   90.00
_cell.angle_gamma   90.00
#
_symmetry.space_group_name_H-M   'P 1'
#
loop_
_entity.id
_entity.type
_entity.pdbx_description
1 polymer ?
#
loop_
_entity_poly.entity_id
_entity_poly.type
_entity_poly.pdbx_seq_one_letter_code
_entity_poly.pdbx_strand_id
1 'polypeptide(L)'
;MWRTKFGHFLLKRSFEMHPLLIVFIVCTAQICSSQDDAKPLSDTYKSCCGIEPVTFNVGKANVYVPNVFTPNGDGINDLFLPTINSEVKALINFTIINVAGDTVLFNRRDVILTDPKSFAWDGKRYDGKQHVGPFKYGMAVYNKNNELGIVEGKGCVIPCTPEMAVFRSKEGCFYPIQAGKEGTLDKSINTAEKGCF
;
A
#
# COMPACT_ATOMS: atom_id res chain seq x y z
N MET A 1 58.42 -7.82 93.30
CA MET A 1 57.01 -8.02 93.69
C MET A 1 56.20 -8.22 92.40
N TRP A 2 55.73 -9.46 92.16
CA TRP A 2 54.55 -9.93 91.39
C TRP A 2 54.04 -9.06 90.21
N ARG A 3 53.72 -9.51 88.99
CA ARG A 3 53.16 -10.79 88.49
C ARG A 3 53.03 -10.73 86.94
N THR A 4 53.28 -11.85 86.23
CA THR A 4 52.52 -12.51 85.12
C THR A 4 51.80 -11.71 84.00
N LYS A 5 51.61 -12.12 82.72
CA LYS A 5 51.91 -13.29 81.86
C LYS A 5 51.40 -12.95 80.41
N PHE A 6 52.08 -13.48 79.37
CA PHE A 6 51.61 -14.11 78.10
C PHE A 6 50.49 -13.45 77.23
N GLY A 7 50.54 -13.45 75.89
CA GLY A 7 51.47 -14.08 74.94
C GLY A 7 51.14 -13.82 73.44
N HIS A 8 52.12 -14.16 72.59
CA HIS A 8 52.13 -14.61 71.17
C HIS A 8 51.07 -14.06 70.19
N PHE A 9 51.36 -13.31 69.10
CA PHE A 9 52.39 -13.26 68.04
C PHE A 9 52.21 -14.24 66.85
N LEU A 10 52.37 -13.64 65.65
CA LEU A 10 52.50 -14.14 64.27
C LEU A 10 51.20 -14.14 63.44
N LEU A 11 51.12 -13.70 62.18
CA LEU A 11 52.02 -13.22 61.09
C LEU A 11 51.02 -12.68 60.02
N LYS A 12 51.23 -11.70 59.13
CA LYS A 12 52.25 -11.60 58.07
C LYS A 12 51.95 -10.34 57.21
N ARG A 13 52.99 -9.55 56.90
CA ARG A 13 53.37 -8.85 55.62
C ARG A 13 52.26 -8.46 54.61
N SER A 14 52.32 -7.38 53.82
CA SER A 14 53.25 -6.27 53.54
C SER A 14 52.76 -5.58 52.25
N PHE A 15 53.14 -4.31 52.01
CA PHE A 15 53.29 -3.67 50.68
C PHE A 15 51.94 -3.38 49.92
N GLU A 16 51.64 -2.26 49.24
CA GLU A 16 52.38 -1.13 48.68
C GLU A 16 51.41 0.00 48.24
N MET A 17 51.92 1.24 48.23
CA MET A 17 51.87 2.25 47.16
C MET A 17 50.57 2.42 46.33
N HIS A 18 49.87 3.55 46.53
CA HIS A 18 48.88 4.07 45.57
C HIS A 18 49.40 5.37 44.93
N PRO A 19 49.84 5.34 43.66
CA PRO A 19 49.95 6.54 42.85
C PRO A 19 48.89 6.58 41.75
N LEU A 20 48.49 7.82 41.42
CA LEU A 20 47.92 8.26 40.14
C LEU A 20 46.49 7.81 39.80
N LEU A 21 45.54 8.63 40.23
CA LEU A 21 44.23 8.76 39.61
C LEU A 21 44.41 9.36 38.19
N ILE A 22 44.41 8.50 37.17
CA ILE A 22 44.44 8.91 35.77
C ILE A 22 43.02 9.33 35.35
N VAL A 23 42.92 10.57 34.89
CA VAL A 23 41.77 11.15 34.20
C VAL A 23 41.48 10.34 32.94
N PHE A 24 40.33 9.65 32.90
CA PHE A 24 39.73 9.12 31.68
C PHE A 24 38.29 9.64 31.55
N ILE A 25 38.15 10.89 31.10
CA ILE A 25 36.92 11.37 30.49
C ILE A 25 37.01 11.00 29.01
N VAL A 26 36.55 9.81 28.66
CA VAL A 26 36.24 9.48 27.26
C VAL A 26 34.77 9.78 27.06
N CYS A 27 34.52 10.91 26.40
CA CYS A 27 33.24 11.27 25.82
C CYS A 27 32.76 10.07 24.98
N THR A 28 31.79 9.31 25.47
CA THR A 28 31.09 8.34 24.62
C THR A 28 30.26 9.15 23.65
N ALA A 29 30.84 9.36 22.47
CA ALA A 29 30.15 9.88 21.31
C ALA A 29 28.81 9.15 21.20
N GLN A 30 27.76 9.94 21.11
CA GLN A 30 26.39 9.51 20.98
C GLN A 30 26.32 8.43 19.90
N ILE A 31 25.91 7.22 20.29
CA ILE A 31 25.28 6.30 19.35
C ILE A 31 23.97 6.99 18.98
N CYS A 32 24.02 7.83 17.95
CA CYS A 32 22.81 8.26 17.29
C CYS A 32 22.35 7.04 16.50
N SER A 33 21.54 6.19 17.13
CA SER A 33 20.71 5.27 16.36
C SER A 33 19.77 6.17 15.55
N SER A 34 19.98 6.27 14.24
CA SER A 34 18.89 6.68 13.36
C SER A 34 17.82 5.61 13.48
N GLN A 35 16.90 5.79 14.43
CA GLN A 35 15.63 5.11 14.35
C GLN A 35 14.98 5.65 13.09
N ASP A 36 15.02 4.86 12.03
CA ASP A 36 14.13 5.04 10.88
C ASP A 36 12.71 4.75 11.40
N ASP A 37 12.13 5.72 12.10
CA ASP A 37 10.73 5.68 12.48
C ASP A 37 9.92 5.68 11.18
N ALA A 38 9.19 4.58 10.93
CA ALA A 38 8.34 4.46 9.76
C ALA A 38 7.44 5.70 9.66
N LYS A 39 7.65 6.49 8.60
CA LYS A 39 6.90 7.72 8.37
C LYS A 39 5.39 7.41 8.36
N PRO A 40 4.56 8.15 9.10
CA PRO A 40 3.14 7.85 9.19
C PRO A 40 2.47 7.94 7.83
N LEU A 41 1.52 7.05 7.57
CA LEU A 41 0.72 7.06 6.35
C LEU A 41 0.01 8.41 6.21
N SER A 42 0.19 9.06 5.06
CA SER A 42 -0.46 10.34 4.75
C SER A 42 -1.98 10.24 4.83
N ASP A 43 -2.62 11.28 5.38
CA ASP A 43 -4.07 11.40 5.50
C ASP A 43 -4.82 11.15 4.18
N THR A 44 -4.17 11.46 3.06
CA THR A 44 -4.71 11.25 1.70
C THR A 44 -5.11 9.79 1.45
N TYR A 45 -4.41 8.84 2.05
CA TYR A 45 -4.61 7.40 1.80
C TYR A 45 -5.49 6.71 2.84
N LYS A 46 -5.96 7.45 3.86
CA LYS A 46 -6.83 6.88 4.91
C LYS A 46 -8.12 6.29 4.33
N SER A 47 -8.68 6.94 3.31
CA SER A 47 -9.90 6.47 2.61
C SER A 47 -9.64 5.40 1.55
N CYS A 48 -8.40 4.99 1.33
CA CYS A 48 -8.09 3.92 0.39
C CYS A 48 -8.39 2.58 1.03
N CYS A 49 -9.14 1.74 0.31
CA CYS A 49 -9.65 0.45 0.76
C CYS A 49 -10.80 0.56 1.76
N GLY A 50 -11.73 -0.39 1.69
CA GLY A 50 -12.94 -0.33 2.50
C GLY A 50 -13.90 -1.47 2.19
N ILE A 51 -15.15 -1.27 2.60
CA ILE A 51 -16.23 -2.25 2.43
C ILE A 51 -17.07 -2.00 1.17
N GLU A 52 -16.74 -0.94 0.42
CA GLU A 52 -17.43 -0.63 -0.83
C GLU A 52 -17.33 -1.79 -1.83
N PRO A 53 -18.42 -2.07 -2.56
CA PRO A 53 -18.42 -3.15 -3.54
C PRO A 53 -17.44 -2.86 -4.68
N VAL A 54 -16.73 -3.90 -5.09
CA VAL A 54 -15.85 -3.91 -6.27
C VAL A 54 -16.38 -4.82 -7.38
N THR A 55 -17.44 -5.58 -7.11
CA THR A 55 -18.12 -6.41 -8.10
C THR A 55 -19.56 -5.94 -8.25
N PHE A 56 -19.98 -5.76 -9.49
CA PHE A 56 -21.28 -5.21 -9.88
C PHE A 56 -21.97 -6.19 -10.84
N ASN A 57 -23.29 -6.29 -10.74
CA ASN A 57 -24.10 -7.18 -11.57
C ASN A 57 -25.16 -6.38 -12.33
N VAL A 58 -25.28 -6.62 -13.64
CA VAL A 58 -26.34 -6.10 -14.51
C VAL A 58 -26.99 -7.28 -15.22
N GLY A 59 -28.02 -7.84 -14.61
CA GLY A 59 -28.56 -9.15 -15.01
C GLY A 59 -27.49 -10.24 -14.85
N LYS A 60 -27.08 -10.87 -15.96
CA LYS A 60 -25.98 -11.87 -15.97
C LYS A 60 -24.59 -11.28 -16.23
N ALA A 61 -24.52 -9.97 -16.51
CA ALA A 61 -23.25 -9.30 -16.73
C ALA A 61 -22.57 -9.00 -15.39
N ASN A 62 -21.34 -9.46 -15.24
CA ASN A 62 -20.50 -9.22 -14.08
C ASN A 62 -19.40 -8.23 -14.44
N VAL A 63 -19.17 -7.26 -13.58
CA VAL A 63 -18.10 -6.28 -13.72
C VAL A 63 -17.33 -6.23 -12.40
N TYR A 64 -16.04 -6.56 -12.46
CA TYR A 64 -15.10 -6.34 -11.37
C TYR A 64 -14.29 -5.08 -11.66
N VAL A 65 -14.29 -4.12 -10.74
CA VAL A 65 -13.43 -2.93 -10.81
C VAL A 65 -12.56 -2.93 -9.56
N PRO A 66 -11.22 -3.03 -9.69
CA PRO A 66 -10.34 -2.95 -8.53
C PRO A 66 -10.53 -1.59 -7.83
N ASN A 67 -10.16 -1.49 -6.56
CA ASN A 67 -10.19 -0.21 -5.83
C ASN A 67 -8.78 0.30 -5.47
N VAL A 68 -7.74 -0.46 -5.83
CA VAL A 68 -6.34 -0.09 -5.66
C VAL A 68 -5.53 -0.60 -6.86
N PHE A 69 -4.53 0.17 -7.29
CA PHE A 69 -3.52 -0.27 -8.26
C PHE A 69 -2.20 0.50 -8.06
N THR A 70 -1.10 -0.02 -8.61
CA THR A 70 0.27 0.42 -8.33
C THR A 70 1.02 0.66 -9.64
N PRO A 71 0.82 1.81 -10.31
CA PRO A 71 1.40 2.09 -11.64
C PRO A 71 2.90 2.43 -11.55
N ASN A 72 3.73 1.43 -11.30
CA ASN A 72 5.18 1.53 -11.13
C ASN A 72 5.97 1.01 -12.35
N GLY A 73 5.30 0.32 -13.28
CA GLY A 73 5.87 -0.23 -14.50
C GLY A 73 6.50 -1.62 -14.34
N ASP A 74 6.21 -2.39 -13.29
CA ASP A 74 6.78 -3.73 -13.08
C ASP A 74 5.97 -4.87 -13.72
N GLY A 75 4.83 -4.55 -14.34
CA GLY A 75 3.91 -5.47 -14.99
C GLY A 75 2.78 -5.99 -14.09
N ILE A 76 2.78 -5.65 -12.80
CA ILE A 76 1.83 -6.12 -11.79
C ILE A 76 0.97 -4.95 -11.33
N ASN A 77 -0.35 -5.09 -11.47
CA ASN A 77 -1.33 -4.06 -11.05
C ASN A 77 -1.04 -2.63 -11.57
N ASP A 78 -0.36 -2.49 -12.71
CA ASP A 78 0.00 -1.19 -13.27
C ASP A 78 -1.17 -0.42 -13.88
N LEU A 79 -2.21 -1.16 -14.25
CA LEU A 79 -3.32 -0.66 -15.06
C LEU A 79 -4.62 -0.78 -14.29
N PHE A 80 -5.35 0.31 -14.24
CA PHE A 80 -6.70 0.38 -13.73
C PHE A 80 -7.71 0.21 -14.86
N LEU A 81 -8.49 -0.85 -14.81
CA LEU A 81 -9.57 -1.14 -15.75
C LEU A 81 -10.62 -2.07 -15.14
N PRO A 82 -11.89 -1.98 -15.57
CA PRO A 82 -12.88 -3.00 -15.27
C PRO A 82 -12.54 -4.33 -15.98
N THR A 83 -12.69 -5.45 -15.27
CA THR A 83 -12.73 -6.79 -15.86
C THR A 83 -14.18 -7.26 -15.93
N ILE A 84 -14.56 -7.88 -17.03
CA ILE A 84 -15.95 -8.21 -17.35
C ILE A 84 -16.09 -9.66 -17.77
N ASN A 85 -17.28 -10.24 -17.62
CA ASN A 85 -17.60 -11.52 -18.26
C ASN A 85 -18.16 -11.33 -19.68
N SER A 86 -18.41 -12.46 -20.36
CA SER A 86 -18.93 -12.46 -21.74
C SER A 86 -20.35 -11.92 -21.88
N GLU A 87 -21.08 -11.67 -20.80
CA GLU A 87 -22.47 -11.19 -20.83
C GLU A 87 -22.58 -9.67 -20.92
N VAL A 88 -21.47 -8.94 -20.76
CA VAL A 88 -21.37 -7.52 -21.09
C VAL A 88 -21.38 -7.36 -22.62
N LYS A 89 -22.36 -6.60 -23.12
CA LYS A 89 -22.49 -6.25 -24.54
C LYS A 89 -21.73 -4.98 -24.86
N ALA A 90 -21.82 -3.97 -23.99
CA ALA A 90 -21.14 -2.69 -24.17
C ALA A 90 -20.80 -2.07 -22.82
N LEU A 91 -19.67 -1.36 -22.81
CA LEU A 91 -19.25 -0.48 -21.73
C LEU A 91 -19.10 0.91 -22.37
N ILE A 92 -19.70 1.93 -21.77
CA ILE A 92 -19.78 3.26 -22.38
C ILE A 92 -19.34 4.30 -21.37
N ASN A 93 -18.53 5.25 -21.85
CA ASN A 93 -18.11 6.43 -21.09
C ASN A 93 -17.40 6.09 -19.77
N PHE A 94 -16.40 5.20 -19.82
CA PHE A 94 -15.55 4.94 -18.66
C PHE A 94 -14.77 6.19 -18.29
N THR A 95 -15.12 6.78 -17.16
CA THR A 95 -14.61 8.07 -16.72
C THR A 95 -14.02 7.95 -15.33
N ILE A 96 -12.87 8.59 -15.13
CA ILE A 96 -12.19 8.71 -13.86
C ILE A 96 -12.01 10.19 -13.57
N ILE A 97 -12.44 10.60 -12.38
CA ILE A 97 -12.39 11.99 -11.90
C ILE A 97 -11.71 12.04 -10.54
N ASN A 98 -11.20 13.20 -10.15
CA ASN A 98 -10.68 13.39 -8.80
C ASN A 98 -11.79 13.26 -7.74
N VAL A 99 -11.41 13.17 -6.46
CA VAL A 99 -12.39 13.01 -5.37
C VAL A 99 -13.36 14.18 -5.27
N ALA A 100 -12.90 15.40 -5.54
CA ALA A 100 -13.75 16.59 -5.55
C ALA A 100 -14.84 16.52 -6.64
N GLY A 101 -14.58 15.82 -7.74
CA GLY A 101 -15.49 15.65 -8.87
C GLY A 101 -15.46 16.79 -9.89
N ASP A 102 -14.48 17.70 -9.79
CA ASP A 102 -14.34 18.86 -10.66
C ASP A 102 -13.34 18.65 -11.81
N THR A 103 -12.55 17.58 -11.76
CA THR A 103 -11.46 17.34 -12.72
C THR A 103 -11.53 15.93 -13.28
N VAL A 104 -11.64 15.81 -14.60
CA VAL A 104 -11.48 14.53 -15.31
C VAL A 104 -10.00 14.18 -15.36
N LEU A 105 -9.65 13.00 -14.85
CA LEU A 105 -8.29 12.45 -14.86
C LEU A 105 -8.08 11.54 -16.08
N PHE A 106 -9.12 10.80 -16.47
CA PHE A 106 -9.11 9.88 -17.61
C PHE A 106 -10.54 9.67 -18.12
N ASN A 107 -10.69 9.52 -19.44
CA ASN A 107 -11.98 9.20 -20.05
C ASN A 107 -11.79 8.34 -21.30
N ARG A 108 -12.72 7.39 -21.49
CA ARG A 108 -12.88 6.57 -22.69
C ARG A 108 -14.36 6.47 -23.01
N ARG A 109 -14.78 7.21 -24.04
CA ARG A 109 -16.17 7.20 -24.53
C ARG A 109 -16.53 5.86 -25.15
N ASP A 110 -15.69 5.43 -26.10
CA ASP A 110 -15.87 4.19 -26.84
C ASP A 110 -14.90 3.13 -26.31
N VAL A 111 -15.45 2.06 -25.75
CA VAL A 111 -14.67 0.97 -25.14
C VAL A 111 -14.73 -0.27 -26.03
N ILE A 112 -13.55 -0.70 -26.49
CA ILE A 112 -13.40 -1.90 -27.31
C ILE A 112 -13.18 -3.08 -26.37
N LEU A 113 -14.23 -3.85 -26.09
CA LEU A 113 -14.18 -4.96 -25.12
C LEU A 113 -13.17 -6.06 -25.51
N THR A 114 -12.87 -6.20 -26.81
CA THR A 114 -11.87 -7.14 -27.33
C THR A 114 -10.43 -6.65 -27.18
N ASP A 115 -10.22 -5.38 -26.80
CA ASP A 115 -8.91 -4.81 -26.49
C ASP A 115 -8.93 -4.10 -25.12
N PRO A 116 -8.85 -4.85 -24.01
CA PRO A 116 -8.86 -4.31 -22.65
C PRO A 116 -7.85 -3.20 -22.37
N LYS A 117 -6.68 -3.28 -23.00
CA LYS A 117 -5.60 -2.32 -22.78
C LYS A 117 -5.91 -0.95 -23.38
N SER A 118 -6.73 -0.87 -24.43
CA SER A 118 -7.11 0.40 -25.06
C SER A 118 -7.86 1.36 -24.12
N PHE A 119 -8.55 0.82 -23.11
CA PHE A 119 -9.34 1.60 -22.15
C PHE A 119 -8.82 1.55 -20.72
N ALA A 120 -7.64 0.97 -20.51
CA ALA A 120 -6.99 0.98 -19.21
C ALA A 120 -6.36 2.34 -18.89
N TRP A 121 -6.28 2.65 -17.60
CA TRP A 121 -5.62 3.85 -17.10
C TRP A 121 -4.34 3.49 -16.33
N ASP A 122 -3.23 4.13 -16.69
CA ASP A 122 -1.91 3.97 -16.04
C ASP A 122 -1.70 4.95 -14.87
N GLY A 123 -2.75 5.65 -14.44
CA GLY A 123 -2.69 6.64 -13.38
C GLY A 123 -2.18 8.02 -13.80
N LYS A 124 -1.79 8.22 -15.07
CA LYS A 124 -1.36 9.55 -15.54
C LYS A 124 -2.55 10.45 -15.87
N ARG A 125 -2.43 11.72 -15.53
CA ARG A 125 -3.34 12.79 -15.94
C ARG A 125 -3.06 13.18 -17.40
N TYR A 126 -3.92 14.01 -17.99
CA TYR A 126 -3.74 14.52 -19.35
C TYR A 126 -2.45 15.33 -19.55
N ASP A 127 -1.90 15.93 -18.49
CA ASP A 127 -0.61 16.64 -18.52
C ASP A 127 0.61 15.72 -18.38
N GLY A 128 0.39 14.39 -18.35
CA GLY A 128 1.42 13.37 -18.21
C GLY A 128 1.91 13.15 -16.78
N LYS A 129 1.45 13.92 -15.79
CA LYS A 129 1.84 13.71 -14.39
C LYS A 129 1.08 12.54 -13.79
N GLN A 130 1.76 11.81 -12.92
CA GLN A 130 1.14 10.73 -12.15
C GLN A 130 0.13 11.30 -11.15
N HIS A 131 -1.10 10.78 -11.17
CA HIS A 131 -2.06 11.00 -10.09
C HIS A 131 -1.66 10.16 -8.87
N VAL A 132 -1.93 10.66 -7.67
CA VAL A 132 -1.65 9.94 -6.43
C VAL A 132 -2.86 10.00 -5.51
N GLY A 133 -3.14 8.91 -4.80
CA GLY A 133 -4.24 8.83 -3.86
C GLY A 133 -5.60 8.60 -4.52
N PRO A 134 -6.69 8.97 -3.83
CA PRO A 134 -8.03 8.56 -4.19
C PRO A 134 -8.58 9.25 -5.46
N PHE A 135 -9.52 8.58 -6.11
CA PHE A 135 -10.28 9.06 -7.25
C PHE A 135 -11.67 8.41 -7.26
N LYS A 136 -12.57 8.92 -8.11
CA LYS A 136 -13.89 8.34 -8.39
C LYS A 136 -13.93 7.86 -9.83
N TYR A 137 -14.70 6.81 -10.10
CA TYR A 137 -14.94 6.33 -11.45
C TYR A 137 -16.43 6.09 -11.70
N GLY A 138 -16.82 6.11 -12.98
CA GLY A 138 -18.16 5.81 -13.43
C GLY A 138 -18.19 5.30 -14.87
N MET A 139 -19.16 4.45 -15.19
CA MET A 139 -19.42 3.94 -16.54
C MET A 139 -20.85 3.41 -16.67
N ALA A 140 -21.37 3.41 -17.90
CA ALA A 140 -22.60 2.69 -18.24
C ALA A 140 -22.26 1.30 -18.79
N VAL A 141 -23.04 0.30 -18.39
CA VAL A 141 -22.87 -1.10 -18.81
C VAL A 141 -24.19 -1.59 -19.38
N TYR A 142 -24.15 -2.07 -20.62
CA TYR A 142 -25.25 -2.82 -21.23
C TYR A 142 -24.91 -4.29 -21.25
N ASN A 143 -25.83 -5.14 -20.79
CA ASN A 143 -25.71 -6.58 -20.99
C ASN A 143 -26.29 -7.01 -22.35
N LYS A 144 -26.17 -8.29 -22.69
CA LYS A 144 -26.70 -8.85 -23.95
C LYS A 144 -28.21 -8.71 -24.13
N ASN A 145 -28.97 -8.55 -23.04
CA ASN A 145 -30.42 -8.30 -23.07
C ASN A 145 -30.77 -6.81 -23.25
N ASN A 146 -29.77 -5.93 -23.40
CA ASN A 146 -29.91 -4.47 -23.44
C ASN A 146 -30.38 -3.85 -22.11
N GLU A 147 -30.23 -4.55 -21.00
CA GLU A 147 -30.43 -3.95 -19.68
C GLU A 147 -29.26 -3.00 -19.38
N LEU A 148 -29.57 -1.79 -18.92
CA LEU A 148 -28.61 -0.78 -18.52
C LEU A 148 -28.34 -0.85 -17.02
N GLY A 149 -27.06 -0.89 -16.64
CA GLY A 149 -26.60 -0.63 -15.28
C GLY A 149 -25.56 0.48 -15.26
N ILE A 150 -25.55 1.23 -14.17
CA ILE A 150 -24.52 2.24 -13.89
C ILE A 150 -23.56 1.66 -12.86
N VAL A 151 -22.28 1.62 -13.19
CA VAL A 151 -21.20 1.15 -12.31
C VAL A 151 -20.38 2.35 -11.88
N GLU A 152 -20.37 2.61 -10.58
CA GLU A 152 -19.66 3.73 -9.96
C GLU A 152 -18.92 3.26 -8.72
N GLY A 153 -17.83 3.93 -8.40
CA GLY A 153 -17.07 3.63 -7.20
C GLY A 153 -15.88 4.56 -6.99
N LYS A 154 -15.01 4.15 -6.08
CA LYS A 154 -13.78 4.85 -5.73
C LYS A 154 -12.61 3.91 -5.92
N GLY A 155 -11.47 4.47 -6.30
CA GLY A 155 -10.20 3.76 -6.32
C GLY A 155 -9.07 4.63 -5.78
N CYS A 156 -7.89 4.05 -5.64
CA CYS A 156 -6.67 4.75 -5.27
C CYS A 156 -5.49 4.36 -6.15
N VAL A 157 -4.73 5.37 -6.56
CA VAL A 157 -3.37 5.18 -7.10
C VAL A 157 -2.43 5.13 -5.90
N ILE A 158 -1.80 3.97 -5.66
CA ILE A 158 -0.83 3.81 -4.58
C ILE A 158 0.58 3.91 -5.16
N PRO A 159 1.42 4.83 -4.68
CA PRO A 159 2.80 4.90 -5.12
C PRO A 159 3.61 3.75 -4.51
N CYS A 160 4.58 3.27 -5.28
CA CYS A 160 5.49 2.21 -4.89
C CYS A 160 6.60 2.76 -3.98
N THR A 161 6.28 3.03 -2.71
CA THR A 161 7.23 3.54 -1.70
C THR A 161 7.13 2.74 -0.39
N PRO A 162 8.20 2.65 0.42
CA PRO A 162 8.20 1.86 1.65
C PRO A 162 7.07 2.21 2.63
N GLU A 163 6.62 3.47 2.67
CA GLU A 163 5.52 3.90 3.54
C GLU A 163 4.15 3.30 3.15
N MET A 164 4.02 2.80 1.92
CA MET A 164 2.78 2.21 1.41
C MET A 164 2.69 0.71 1.67
N ALA A 165 3.70 0.09 2.32
CA ALA A 165 3.75 -1.35 2.56
C ALA A 165 2.48 -1.95 3.21
N VAL A 166 1.78 -1.14 4.01
CA VAL A 166 0.49 -1.49 4.62
C VAL A 166 -0.56 -1.96 3.59
N PHE A 167 -0.56 -1.41 2.37
CA PHE A 167 -1.57 -1.71 1.35
C PHE A 167 -1.46 -3.12 0.77
N ARG A 168 -0.34 -3.81 0.96
CA ARG A 168 -0.13 -5.19 0.50
C ARG A 168 -1.14 -6.17 1.09
N SER A 169 -1.52 -5.95 2.35
CA SER A 169 -2.41 -6.83 3.11
C SER A 169 -3.52 -6.07 3.82
N LYS A 170 -3.70 -4.78 3.53
CA LYS A 170 -4.78 -3.98 4.12
C LYS A 170 -6.13 -4.53 3.65
N GLU A 171 -7.00 -4.82 4.60
CA GLU A 171 -8.33 -5.35 4.33
C GLU A 171 -9.13 -4.38 3.45
N GLY A 172 -9.93 -4.95 2.54
CA GLY A 172 -10.75 -4.17 1.61
C GLY A 172 -9.97 -3.56 0.45
N CYS A 173 -8.67 -3.85 0.29
CA CYS A 173 -7.92 -3.51 -0.92
C CYS A 173 -8.03 -4.65 -1.92
N PHE A 174 -8.46 -4.34 -3.13
CA PHE A 174 -8.63 -5.30 -4.22
C PHE A 174 -7.94 -4.78 -5.48
N TYR A 175 -7.04 -5.62 -6.01
CA TYR A 175 -6.08 -5.27 -7.05
C TYR A 175 -6.48 -5.85 -8.42
N PRO A 176 -5.98 -5.29 -9.54
CA PRO A 176 -6.24 -5.80 -10.88
C PRO A 176 -5.94 -7.29 -11.06
N ILE A 177 -4.86 -7.82 -10.47
CA ILE A 177 -4.49 -9.24 -10.58
C ILE A 177 -5.53 -10.20 -9.97
N GLN A 178 -6.38 -9.70 -9.07
CA GLN A 178 -7.42 -10.49 -8.41
C GLN A 178 -8.71 -10.58 -9.24
N ALA A 179 -8.68 -10.12 -10.49
CA ALA A 179 -9.76 -10.30 -11.43
C ALA A 179 -9.91 -11.78 -11.81
N GLY A 180 -11.02 -12.39 -11.40
CA GLY A 180 -11.44 -13.71 -11.85
C GLY A 180 -11.86 -13.70 -13.33
N LYS A 181 -11.92 -14.89 -13.93
CA LYS A 181 -12.20 -15.07 -15.38
C LYS A 181 -13.59 -14.57 -15.82
N GLU A 182 -14.52 -14.40 -14.87
CA GLU A 182 -15.93 -14.08 -15.13
C GLU A 182 -16.32 -12.70 -14.57
N GLY A 183 -15.40 -11.73 -14.58
CA GLY A 183 -15.69 -10.38 -14.06
C GLY A 183 -16.00 -10.37 -12.55
N THR A 184 -15.44 -11.33 -11.82
CA THR A 184 -15.61 -11.50 -10.37
C THR A 184 -14.30 -11.20 -9.64
N LEU A 185 -14.38 -10.97 -8.34
CA LEU A 185 -13.21 -10.89 -7.47
C LEU A 185 -12.77 -12.31 -7.03
N ASP A 186 -11.51 -12.66 -7.25
CA ASP A 186 -10.86 -13.85 -6.71
C ASP A 186 -9.90 -13.47 -5.56
N LYS A 187 -10.39 -13.62 -4.32
CA LYS A 187 -9.62 -13.30 -3.11
C LYS A 187 -8.51 -14.33 -2.81
N SER A 188 -8.47 -15.47 -3.50
CA SER A 188 -7.41 -16.47 -3.32
C SER A 188 -6.09 -16.04 -3.98
N ILE A 189 -6.15 -15.10 -4.92
CA ILE A 189 -4.98 -14.55 -5.62
C ILE A 189 -4.31 -13.50 -4.72
N ASN A 190 -3.02 -13.70 -4.46
CA ASN A 190 -2.16 -12.70 -3.80
C ASN A 190 -1.88 -11.53 -4.76
N THR A 191 -1.76 -10.32 -4.23
CA THR A 191 -1.51 -9.08 -5.00
C THR A 191 -0.23 -9.11 -5.85
N ALA A 192 0.72 -10.01 -5.52
CA ALA A 192 2.01 -10.19 -6.19
C ALA A 192 2.97 -8.97 -6.13
N GLU A 193 2.58 -7.94 -5.40
CA GLU A 193 3.35 -6.74 -5.09
C GLU A 193 4.48 -7.08 -4.12
N LYS A 194 5.64 -7.51 -4.64
CA LYS A 194 6.79 -7.93 -3.81
C LYS A 194 7.81 -6.82 -3.57
N GLY A 195 7.93 -5.88 -4.51
CA GLY A 195 8.94 -4.81 -4.51
C GLY A 195 8.41 -3.43 -4.16
N CYS A 196 7.09 -3.23 -4.19
CA CYS A 196 6.47 -1.94 -3.82
C CYS A 196 6.18 -1.76 -2.36
N PHE A 197 6.16 -2.87 -1.63
CA PHE A 197 5.69 -2.97 -0.25
C PHE A 197 6.63 -3.85 0.56
#